data_AF-A0A7Y5SDB5-F1
#
_entry.id   AF-A0A7Y5SDB5-F1
#
_cell.length_a   1.000
_cell.length_b   1.000
_cell.length_c   1.000
_cell.angle_alpha   90.00
_cell.angle_beta   90.00
_cell.angle_gamma   90.00
#
_symmetry.space_group_name_H-M   'P 1'
#
loop_
_entity.id
_entity.type
_entity.pdbx_description
1 polymer ?
#
loop_
_entity_poly.entity_id
_entity_poly.type
_entity_poly.pdbx_seq_one_letter_code
_entity_poly.pdbx_strand_id
1 'polypeptide(L)'
;MRLLFLGDIVGSAGREAVRRAVPSLRSELALDYVVANGENIAGGKGITPPLADQLFACGVDIITGGNHTFQHREIYPYLDTTPAITRPR
;
A
#
# COMPACT_ATOMS: atom_id res chain seq x y z
N MET A 1 4.66 4.14 20.70
CA MET A 1 4.02 3.95 19.39
C MET A 1 4.88 4.59 18.32
N ARG A 2 5.34 3.83 17.34
CA ARG A 2 6.20 4.24 16.22
C ARG A 2 5.53 3.88 14.91
N LEU A 3 5.35 4.87 14.05
CA LEU A 3 4.67 4.74 12.78
C LEU A 3 5.60 5.17 11.65
N LEU A 4 5.67 4.36 10.60
CA LEU A 4 6.26 4.72 9.33
C LEU A 4 5.14 5.02 8.34
N PHE A 5 5.18 6.21 7.75
CA PHE A 5 4.30 6.56 6.63
C PHE A 5 5.13 6.64 5.36
N LEU A 6 4.76 5.84 4.36
CA LEU A 6 5.34 5.88 3.02
C LEU A 6 4.42 6.70 2.12
N GLY A 7 5.01 7.66 1.40
CA GLY A 7 4.31 8.37 0.33
C GLY A 7 3.98 7.44 -0.85
N ASP A 8 3.63 8.03 -1.97
CA ASP A 8 3.18 7.31 -3.16
C ASP A 8 4.14 6.19 -3.59
N ILE A 9 3.63 4.97 -3.54
CA ILE A 9 4.29 3.81 -4.12
C ILE A 9 3.94 3.78 -5.61
N VAL A 10 4.91 4.10 -6.46
CA VAL A 10 4.69 4.22 -7.91
C VAL A 10 5.24 3.02 -8.66
N GLY A 11 4.35 2.27 -9.32
CA GLY A 11 4.71 1.20 -10.25
C GLY A 11 5.61 0.10 -9.67
N SER A 12 6.33 -0.61 -10.53
CA SER A 12 7.20 -1.73 -10.13
C SER A 12 8.39 -1.28 -9.28
N ALA A 13 8.96 -0.12 -9.58
CA ALA A 13 10.08 0.42 -8.83
C ALA A 13 9.71 0.71 -7.37
N GLY A 14 8.57 1.36 -7.13
CA GLY A 14 8.07 1.61 -5.78
C GLY A 14 7.79 0.32 -5.01
N ARG A 15 7.14 -0.65 -5.65
CA ARG A 15 6.87 -1.96 -5.02
C ARG A 15 8.16 -2.69 -4.65
N GLU A 16 9.18 -2.64 -5.50
CA GLU A 16 10.47 -3.27 -5.22
C GLU A 16 11.22 -2.57 -4.07
N ALA A 17 11.13 -1.24 -3.99
CA ALA A 17 11.69 -0.49 -2.86
C ALA A 17 11.01 -0.90 -1.54
N VAL A 18 9.68 -1.00 -1.53
CA VAL A 18 8.91 -1.46 -0.35
C VAL A 18 9.32 -2.87 0.05
N ARG A 19 9.36 -3.80 -0.91
CA ARG A 19 9.71 -5.20 -0.68
C ARG A 19 11.10 -5.36 -0.05
N ARG A 20 12.07 -4.52 -0.44
CA ARG A 20 13.43 -4.56 0.10
C ARG A 20 13.57 -3.86 1.45
N ALA A 21 12.93 -2.71 1.62
CA ALA A 21 13.21 -1.83 2.75
C ALA A 21 12.29 -2.09 3.95
N VAL A 22 10.98 -2.28 3.74
CA VAL A 22 10.00 -2.27 4.83
C VAL A 22 10.25 -3.35 5.89
N PRO A 23 10.53 -4.62 5.53
CA PRO A 23 10.81 -5.64 6.54
C PRO A 23 11.99 -5.28 7.46
N SER A 24 13.08 -4.75 6.87
CA SER A 24 14.26 -4.29 7.60
C SER A 24 13.92 -3.10 8.50
N LEU A 25 13.29 -2.06 7.94
CA LEU A 25 12.92 -0.83 8.66
C LEU A 25 11.98 -1.11 9.84
N ARG A 26 11.05 -2.07 9.70
CA ARG A 26 10.20 -2.50 10.82
C ARG A 26 11.03 -3.01 11.98
N SER A 27 12.02 -3.87 11.71
CA SER A 27 12.88 -4.43 12.75
C SER A 27 13.83 -3.39 13.36
N GLU A 28 14.48 -2.57 12.52
CA GLU A 28 15.49 -1.60 12.94
C GLU A 28 14.89 -0.46 13.76
N LEU A 29 13.73 0.05 13.33
CA LEU A 29 13.08 1.18 13.99
C LEU A 29 12.06 0.74 15.06
N ALA A 30 11.85 -0.58 15.21
CA ALA A 30 10.81 -1.18 16.06
C ALA A 30 9.43 -0.54 15.78
N LEU A 31 8.98 -0.61 14.53
CA LEU A 31 7.73 -0.01 14.08
C LEU A 31 6.52 -0.81 14.55
N ASP A 32 5.56 -0.11 15.17
CA ASP A 32 4.26 -0.68 15.52
C ASP A 32 3.36 -0.75 14.28
N TYR A 33 3.40 0.28 13.42
CA TYR A 33 2.59 0.37 12.21
C TYR A 33 3.36 0.91 11.01
N VAL A 34 3.01 0.41 9.82
CA VAL A 34 3.44 0.90 8.52
C VAL A 34 2.22 1.26 7.69
N VAL A 35 2.13 2.51 7.26
CA VAL A 35 1.09 3.00 6.36
C VAL A 35 1.72 3.38 5.03
N ALA A 36 1.06 3.10 3.92
CA ALA A 36 1.57 3.48 2.61
C ALA A 36 0.49 3.96 1.65
N ASN A 37 0.78 5.01 0.87
CA ASN A 37 -0.08 5.41 -0.23
C ASN A 37 0.09 4.46 -1.43
N GLY A 38 -0.95 3.70 -1.73
CA GLY A 38 -1.00 2.71 -2.79
C GLY A 38 -1.65 3.19 -4.10
N GLU A 39 -2.01 4.47 -4.25
CA GLU A 39 -2.84 4.89 -5.38
C GLU A 39 -2.19 4.77 -6.76
N ASN A 40 -0.87 4.58 -6.83
CA ASN A 40 -0.08 4.54 -8.08
C ASN A 40 0.65 3.20 -8.30
N ILE A 41 0.27 2.14 -7.58
CA ILE A 41 1.02 0.88 -7.61
C ILE A 41 0.81 0.08 -8.90
N ALA A 42 -0.33 0.18 -9.56
CA ALA A 42 -0.63 -0.55 -10.79
C ALA A 42 -0.14 0.24 -12.02
N GLY A 43 1.10 -0.01 -12.45
CA GLY A 43 1.65 0.63 -13.65
C GLY A 43 1.74 2.16 -13.56
N GLY A 44 1.80 2.72 -12.35
CA GLY A 44 1.83 4.16 -12.10
C GLY A 44 0.46 4.80 -11.85
N LYS A 45 -0.65 4.04 -11.94
CA LYS A 45 -2.00 4.55 -11.67
C LYS A 45 -2.96 3.45 -11.22
N GLY A 46 -3.55 3.63 -10.06
CA GLY A 46 -4.48 2.72 -9.43
C GLY A 46 -3.82 1.61 -8.62
N ILE A 47 -4.68 0.74 -8.10
CA ILE A 47 -4.36 -0.40 -7.25
C ILE A 47 -5.21 -1.59 -7.71
N THR A 48 -4.66 -2.80 -7.61
CA THR A 48 -5.38 -4.06 -7.84
C THR A 48 -5.27 -4.95 -6.61
N PRO A 49 -6.21 -5.87 -6.36
CA PRO A 49 -6.15 -6.76 -5.19
C PRO A 49 -4.81 -7.50 -5.04
N PRO A 50 -4.24 -8.13 -6.09
CA PRO A 50 -2.96 -8.82 -5.96
C PRO A 50 -1.80 -7.90 -5.59
N LEU A 51 -1.82 -6.64 -6.05
CA LEU A 51 -0.78 -5.67 -5.72
C LEU A 51 -0.95 -5.10 -4.30
N ALA A 52 -2.18 -4.97 -3.82
CA ALA A 52 -2.46 -4.65 -2.42
C ALA A 52 -1.94 -5.76 -1.49
N ASP A 53 -2.27 -7.01 -1.80
CA ASP A 53 -1.80 -8.20 -1.06
C ASP A 53 -0.27 -8.28 -1.00
N GLN A 54 0.42 -7.91 -2.09
CA GLN A 54 1.88 -7.82 -2.10
C GLN A 54 2.42 -6.80 -1.10
N LEU A 55 1.80 -5.62 -0.98
CA LEU A 55 2.22 -4.62 0.01
C LEU A 55 1.97 -5.10 1.43
N PHE A 56 0.81 -5.70 1.70
CA PHE A 56 0.51 -6.30 3.00
C PHE A 56 1.54 -7.38 3.37
N ALA A 57 1.89 -8.25 2.42
CA ALA A 57 2.91 -9.28 2.62
C ALA A 57 4.32 -8.71 2.88
N CYS A 58 4.61 -7.47 2.45
CA CYS A 58 5.87 -6.78 2.76
C CYS A 58 5.87 -6.14 4.15
N GLY A 59 4.77 -6.23 4.90
CA GLY A 59 4.62 -5.60 6.21
C GLY A 59 4.08 -4.18 6.15
N VAL A 60 3.31 -3.81 5.13
CA VAL A 60 2.42 -2.64 5.22
C VAL A 60 1.16 -3.07 6.00
N ASP A 61 0.69 -2.29 6.96
CA ASP A 61 -0.51 -2.61 7.74
C ASP A 61 -1.75 -1.93 7.18
N ILE A 62 -1.60 -0.70 6.67
CA ILE A 62 -2.70 0.11 6.13
C ILE A 62 -2.27 0.68 4.78
N ILE A 63 -3.14 0.57 3.79
CA ILE A 63 -2.96 1.24 2.51
C ILE A 63 -3.91 2.43 2.43
N THR A 64 -3.39 3.61 2.16
CA THR A 64 -4.19 4.77 1.81
C THR A 64 -4.31 4.86 0.29
N GLY A 65 -5.49 5.27 -0.18
CA GLY A 65 -5.76 5.59 -1.57
C GLY A 65 -5.75 7.09 -1.85
N GLY A 66 -6.20 7.45 -3.04
CA GLY A 66 -6.29 8.82 -3.53
C GLY A 66 -7.22 8.91 -4.73
N ASN A 67 -7.01 9.89 -5.60
CA ASN A 67 -7.86 10.10 -6.78
C ASN A 67 -7.69 8.99 -7.82
N HIS A 68 -6.62 8.20 -7.77
CA HIS A 68 -6.41 7.07 -8.69
C HIS A 68 -6.93 5.73 -8.18
N THR A 69 -7.45 5.64 -6.95
CA THR A 69 -7.88 4.37 -6.34
C THR A 69 -8.85 3.58 -7.22
N PHE A 70 -9.79 4.25 -7.89
CA PHE A 70 -10.86 3.58 -8.65
C PHE A 70 -10.52 3.27 -10.12
N GLN A 71 -9.25 3.39 -10.51
CA GLN A 71 -8.81 3.22 -11.90
C GLN A 71 -9.02 1.80 -12.46
N HIS A 72 -8.93 0.77 -11.62
CA HIS A 72 -9.12 -0.64 -12.00
C HIS A 72 -10.36 -1.21 -11.34
N ARG A 73 -11.36 -1.62 -12.13
CA ARG A 73 -12.69 -2.04 -11.62
C ARG A 73 -12.64 -3.22 -10.65
N GLU A 74 -11.62 -4.08 -10.79
CA GLU A 74 -11.39 -5.23 -9.91
C GLU A 74 -11.13 -4.86 -8.44
N ILE A 75 -10.71 -3.62 -8.14
CA ILE A 75 -10.51 -3.20 -6.75
C ILE A 75 -11.83 -3.00 -6.00
N TYR A 76 -12.95 -2.77 -6.69
CA TYR A 76 -14.19 -2.29 -6.07
C TYR A 76 -14.73 -3.27 -5.01
N PRO A 77 -14.96 -4.56 -5.31
CA PRO A 77 -15.40 -5.51 -4.28
C PRO A 77 -14.35 -5.70 -3.18
N TYR A 78 -13.07 -5.59 -3.53
CA TYR A 78 -11.98 -5.75 -2.57
C TYR A 78 -11.92 -4.60 -1.55
N LEU A 79 -12.28 -3.37 -1.95
CA LEU A 79 -12.38 -2.22 -1.04
C LEU A 79 -13.48 -2.36 0.02
N ASP A 80 -14.49 -3.20 -0.24
CA ASP A 80 -15.59 -3.46 0.69
C ASP A 80 -15.25 -4.60 1.67
N THR A 81 -14.39 -5.55 1.25
CA THR A 81 -13.96 -6.67 2.08
C THR A 81 -12.66 -6.43 2.84
N THR A 82 -11.89 -5.40 2.47
CA THR A 82 -10.56 -5.12 3.03
C THR A 82 -10.54 -3.78 3.77
N PRO A 83 -10.90 -3.75 5.07
CA PRO A 83 -11.01 -2.52 5.86
C PRO A 83 -9.67 -1.79 6.06
N ALA A 84 -8.54 -2.48 5.85
CA ALA A 84 -7.20 -1.91 5.90
C ALA A 84 -6.86 -0.99 4.69
N ILE A 85 -7.79 -0.78 3.75
CA ILE A 85 -7.64 0.16 2.64
C ILE A 85 -8.60 1.33 2.80
N THR A 86 -8.03 2.51 3.00
CA THR A 86 -8.81 3.76 3.12
C THR A 86 -8.74 4.56 1.83
N ARG A 87 -9.75 5.39 1.55
CA ARG A 87 -9.82 6.23 0.35
C ARG A 87 -10.63 7.51 0.61
N PRO A 88 -10.32 8.62 -0.07
CA PRO A 88 -11.19 9.79 -0.06
C PRO A 88 -12.61 9.43 -0.53
N ARG A 89 -13.62 10.05 0.08
CA ARG A 89 -15.02 9.97 -0.34
C ARG A 89 -15.37 11.13 -1.26
#